data_AF-A0A409VMM8-F1
#
_entry.id   AF-A0A409VMM8-F1
#
_cell.length_a   1.000
_cell.length_b   1.000
_cell.length_c   1.000
_cell.angle_alpha   90.00
_cell.angle_beta   90.00
_cell.angle_gamma   90.00
#
_symmetry.space_group_name_H-M   'P 1'
#
loop_
_entity.id
_entity.type
_entity.pdbx_description
1 polymer ?
#
loop_
_entity_poly.entity_id
_entity_poly.type
_entity_poly.pdbx_seq_one_letter_code
_entity_poly.pdbx_strand_id
1 'polypeptide(L)'
;MEEFTEEHAKHLLNNEWLVKADPSKAIPYLFKFHSSVGDLSCCILVTDTKSVWVEGISISPPGKLHLTDIPVLNSKHLARRWRTCNSQSPEPFEKIDDEDVWRERTLSLLSKGHTMGGMTEITFEGVESKYSDFAFELECEAFKWRWETCFLGYQRSSEIISKHLIFPLMSLNHLTFSSAQSISDLSDADLETSVDKLSRTARRTIDNHIKNAISKPRVATSIRRVTAMFNFIPDLKPITSIVEKPLLEVEKLDVVEVHKSHSPPPRQQEANSSPRREKYSPKKIEQKRERSVDIKGAQPDSETESDNEPADTKKTIGASILAGPQRISEQSSSNGISKDPTPPPVFTQKSRSRSVSNAEASPLRPAKKTKPTVKSSSDNDSDQNTKKSRSGSAAAGSGARRGTRQPIKRGGKRF
;
A
#
# COMPACT_ATOMS: atom_id res chain seq x y z
N MET A 1 1.99 -14.22 -18.21
CA MET A 1 1.91 -13.74 -16.83
C MET A 1 0.45 -13.78 -16.80
N GLU A 2 -0.01 -14.82 -16.16
CA GLU A 2 -1.07 -14.62 -15.21
C GLU A 2 -0.96 -13.21 -14.64
N GLU A 3 -1.95 -12.41 -14.98
CA GLU A 3 -2.06 -11.06 -14.50
C GLU A 3 -1.88 -11.06 -12.98
N PHE A 4 -1.15 -10.10 -12.44
CA PHE A 4 -1.03 -9.98 -10.98
C PHE A 4 -2.43 -9.76 -10.39
N THR A 5 -3.04 -10.83 -9.90
CA THR A 5 -4.41 -10.81 -9.38
C THR A 5 -4.51 -10.15 -7.99
N GLU A 6 -5.75 -9.92 -7.53
CA GLU A 6 -5.99 -9.42 -6.19
C GLU A 6 -5.58 -10.44 -5.10
N GLU A 7 -5.58 -11.73 -5.40
CA GLU A 7 -5.15 -12.81 -4.50
C GLU A 7 -3.66 -12.68 -4.19
N HIS A 8 -2.82 -12.47 -5.20
CA HIS A 8 -1.40 -12.20 -5.00
C HIS A 8 -1.16 -10.97 -4.12
N ALA A 9 -1.91 -9.89 -4.38
CA ALA A 9 -1.84 -8.69 -3.55
C ALA A 9 -2.24 -8.98 -2.10
N LYS A 10 -3.27 -9.79 -1.86
CA LYS A 10 -3.70 -10.19 -0.49
C LYS A 10 -2.60 -10.96 0.24
N HIS A 11 -1.90 -11.88 -0.42
CA HIS A 11 -0.78 -12.59 0.20
C HIS A 11 0.34 -11.63 0.64
N LEU A 12 0.67 -10.65 -0.19
CA LEU A 12 1.68 -9.62 0.10
C LEU A 12 1.26 -8.61 1.18
N LEU A 13 -0.01 -8.56 1.61
CA LEU A 13 -0.42 -7.65 2.70
C LEU A 13 0.22 -8.04 4.03
N ASN A 14 0.44 -9.33 4.26
CA ASN A 14 0.97 -9.87 5.51
C ASN A 14 2.51 -9.85 5.58
N ASN A 15 3.18 -9.49 4.48
CA ASN A 15 4.63 -9.39 4.43
C ASN A 15 5.10 -7.96 4.76
N GLU A 16 6.24 -7.87 5.44
CA GLU A 16 6.92 -6.62 5.72
C GLU A 16 7.47 -5.94 4.45
N TRP A 17 7.73 -4.64 4.56
CA TRP A 17 8.44 -3.90 3.51
C TRP A 17 9.94 -4.03 3.72
N LEU A 18 10.65 -4.47 2.69
CA LEU A 18 12.12 -4.47 2.62
C LEU A 18 12.59 -3.27 1.80
N VAL A 19 13.85 -2.86 1.98
CA VAL A 19 14.39 -1.66 1.32
C VAL A 19 15.77 -1.93 0.73
N LYS A 20 15.98 -1.49 -0.51
CA LYS A 20 17.30 -1.37 -1.15
C LYS A 20 17.40 -0.05 -1.89
N ALA A 21 18.59 0.54 -1.92
CA ALA A 21 18.87 1.70 -2.73
C ALA A 21 19.74 1.29 -3.91
N ASP A 22 19.37 1.72 -5.11
CA ASP A 22 20.25 1.59 -6.28
C ASP A 22 21.44 2.55 -6.09
N PRO A 23 22.68 2.05 -5.97
CA PRO A 23 23.84 2.90 -5.74
C PRO A 23 24.12 3.82 -6.94
N SER A 24 23.71 3.44 -8.15
CA SER A 24 23.96 4.21 -9.38
C SER A 24 22.97 5.37 -9.55
N LYS A 25 21.70 5.16 -9.16
CA LYS A 25 20.62 6.15 -9.34
C LYS A 25 20.25 6.89 -8.06
N ALA A 26 20.73 6.42 -6.90
CA ALA A 26 20.31 6.88 -5.57
C ALA A 26 18.78 6.80 -5.36
N ILE A 27 18.11 5.86 -6.02
CA ILE A 27 16.67 5.63 -5.90
C ILE A 27 16.43 4.52 -4.87
N PRO A 28 15.67 4.78 -3.79
CA PRO A 28 15.22 3.73 -2.89
C PRO A 28 14.06 2.95 -3.51
N TYR A 29 14.19 1.63 -3.51
CA TYR A 29 13.15 0.68 -3.87
C TYR A 29 12.64 -0.02 -2.61
N LEU A 30 11.32 -0.16 -2.53
CA LEU A 30 10.62 -0.91 -1.50
C LEU A 30 10.13 -2.22 -2.09
N PHE A 31 10.34 -3.32 -1.36
CA PHE A 31 9.99 -4.67 -1.81
C PHE A 31 9.00 -5.30 -0.84
N LYS A 32 8.05 -6.06 -1.37
CA LYS A 32 7.37 -7.13 -0.64
C LYS A 32 7.57 -8.43 -1.40
N PHE A 33 7.83 -9.49 -0.66
CA PHE A 33 8.02 -10.81 -1.22
C PHE A 33 7.13 -11.80 -0.47
N HIS A 34 6.51 -12.69 -1.21
CA HIS A 34 5.76 -13.82 -0.68
C HIS A 34 6.21 -15.09 -1.38
N SER A 35 6.26 -16.21 -0.66
CA SER A 35 6.53 -17.53 -1.23
C SER A 35 5.69 -18.60 -0.57
N SER A 36 5.14 -19.53 -1.35
CA SER A 36 4.49 -20.77 -0.91
C SER A 36 5.34 -21.96 -1.37
N VAL A 37 5.89 -22.72 -0.43
CA VAL A 37 6.66 -23.94 -0.74
C VAL A 37 5.73 -25.04 -1.26
N GLY A 38 4.51 -25.14 -0.71
CA GLY A 38 3.54 -26.16 -1.12
C GLY A 38 3.11 -26.04 -2.58
N ASP A 39 3.05 -24.82 -3.09
CA ASP A 39 2.70 -24.55 -4.49
C ASP A 39 3.93 -24.18 -5.34
N LEU A 40 5.15 -24.31 -4.80
CA LEU A 40 6.40 -23.90 -5.44
C LEU A 40 6.31 -22.52 -6.14
N SER A 41 5.70 -21.56 -5.45
CA SER A 41 5.39 -20.25 -5.97
C SER A 41 5.98 -19.12 -5.12
N CYS A 42 6.29 -18.00 -5.75
CA CYS A 42 6.53 -16.72 -5.09
C CYS A 42 5.97 -15.55 -5.87
N CYS A 43 5.80 -14.41 -5.23
CA CYS A 43 5.55 -13.16 -5.93
C CYS A 43 6.35 -12.05 -5.28
N ILE A 44 6.74 -11.09 -6.10
CA ILE A 44 7.44 -9.89 -5.67
C ILE A 44 6.67 -8.67 -6.13
N LEU A 45 6.60 -7.68 -5.25
CA LEU A 45 6.11 -6.34 -5.52
C LEU A 45 7.22 -5.37 -5.21
N VAL A 46 7.52 -4.50 -6.17
CA VAL A 46 8.57 -3.50 -6.08
C VAL A 46 7.98 -2.13 -6.37
N THR A 47 8.38 -1.13 -5.60
CA THR A 47 7.96 0.26 -5.86
C THR A 47 9.06 1.24 -5.51
N ASP A 48 9.18 2.28 -6.32
CA ASP A 48 10.00 3.47 -6.05
C ASP A 48 9.15 4.59 -5.41
N THR A 49 7.97 4.25 -4.88
CA THR A 49 6.90 5.13 -4.39
C THR A 49 6.11 5.90 -5.44
N LYS A 50 6.44 5.75 -6.73
CA LYS A 50 5.71 6.37 -7.85
C LYS A 50 5.06 5.32 -8.74
N SER A 51 5.82 4.31 -9.10
CA SER A 51 5.44 3.19 -9.94
C SER A 51 5.47 1.89 -9.13
N VAL A 52 4.63 0.94 -9.50
CA VAL A 52 4.65 -0.41 -8.94
C VAL A 52 4.93 -1.39 -10.05
N TRP A 53 5.96 -2.20 -9.84
CA TRP A 53 6.29 -3.33 -10.68
C TRP A 53 6.08 -4.62 -9.90
N VAL A 54 5.64 -5.65 -10.60
CA VAL A 54 5.42 -6.95 -9.98
C VAL A 54 5.92 -8.06 -10.88
N GLU A 55 6.29 -9.17 -10.26
CA GLU A 55 6.46 -10.45 -10.94
C GLU A 55 5.80 -11.52 -10.06
N GLY A 56 4.85 -12.25 -10.63
CA GLY A 56 4.13 -13.33 -9.95
C GLY A 56 4.56 -14.71 -10.46
N ILE A 57 4.64 -15.67 -9.55
CA ILE A 57 4.58 -17.10 -9.83
C ILE A 57 3.21 -17.57 -9.36
N SER A 58 2.43 -18.14 -10.27
CA SER A 58 1.26 -18.92 -9.90
C SER A 58 1.27 -20.20 -10.73
N ILE A 59 0.90 -21.29 -10.09
CA ILE A 59 0.59 -22.56 -10.75
C ILE A 59 -0.92 -22.56 -10.99
N SER A 60 -1.40 -21.74 -11.95
CA SER A 60 -2.77 -21.93 -12.42
C SER A 60 -2.87 -23.29 -13.14
N PRO A 61 -3.92 -24.09 -12.90
CA PRO A 61 -4.14 -25.35 -13.61
C PRO A 61 -4.20 -25.11 -15.12
N PRO A 62 -3.55 -25.96 -15.94
CA PRO A 62 -3.62 -25.86 -17.39
C PRO A 62 -5.04 -26.21 -17.86
N GLY A 63 -5.92 -25.20 -17.99
CA GLY A 63 -7.31 -25.44 -18.37
C GLY A 63 -8.14 -24.24 -18.81
N LYS A 64 -7.71 -23.01 -18.57
CA LYS A 64 -8.35 -21.79 -19.10
C LYS A 64 -7.34 -20.96 -19.89
N LEU A 65 -7.29 -21.17 -21.21
CA LEU A 65 -6.65 -20.22 -22.12
C LEU A 65 -7.43 -18.90 -22.05
N HIS A 66 -6.84 -17.86 -21.48
CA HIS A 66 -7.21 -16.47 -21.74
C HIS A 66 -6.07 -15.82 -22.50
N LEU A 67 -6.42 -15.23 -23.65
CA LEU A 67 -5.53 -14.82 -24.73
C LEU A 67 -4.78 -13.50 -24.45
N THR A 68 -4.29 -13.31 -23.23
CA THR A 68 -3.50 -12.14 -22.81
C THR A 68 -2.26 -12.64 -22.05
N ASP A 69 -1.24 -13.03 -22.81
CA ASP A 69 -0.07 -13.79 -22.36
C ASP A 69 1.14 -12.90 -22.03
N ILE A 70 1.45 -12.70 -20.74
CA ILE A 70 2.66 -11.91 -20.32
C ILE A 70 3.75 -12.75 -19.54
N PRO A 71 4.35 -13.87 -19.96
CA PRO A 71 4.88 -15.02 -19.11
C PRO A 71 4.98 -15.00 -17.52
N VAL A 72 4.21 -15.81 -16.77
CA VAL A 72 4.36 -16.01 -15.28
C VAL A 72 5.46 -17.05 -14.98
N LEU A 73 6.22 -16.88 -13.91
CA LEU A 73 7.36 -17.76 -13.54
C LEU A 73 6.85 -19.11 -12.99
N ASN A 74 6.42 -20.06 -13.80
CA ASN A 74 6.17 -21.45 -13.37
C ASN A 74 7.37 -22.01 -12.57
N SER A 75 7.18 -22.99 -11.67
CA SER A 75 8.29 -23.64 -10.96
C SER A 75 9.39 -24.18 -11.92
N LYS A 76 9.04 -24.56 -13.16
CA LYS A 76 10.02 -24.85 -14.24
C LYS A 76 10.81 -23.62 -14.70
N HIS A 77 10.17 -22.45 -14.75
CA HIS A 77 10.84 -21.19 -15.05
C HIS A 77 11.77 -20.78 -13.91
N LEU A 78 11.38 -21.02 -12.64
CA LEU A 78 12.26 -20.79 -11.48
C LEU A 78 13.54 -21.61 -11.63
N ALA A 79 13.41 -22.91 -11.91
CA ALA A 79 14.51 -23.82 -12.14
C ALA A 79 15.44 -23.37 -13.28
N ARG A 80 14.85 -23.01 -14.44
CA ARG A 80 15.60 -22.53 -15.60
C ARG A 80 16.34 -21.22 -15.29
N ARG A 81 15.65 -20.24 -14.71
CA ARG A 81 16.23 -18.93 -14.40
C ARG A 81 17.35 -19.07 -13.36
N TRP A 82 17.15 -19.91 -12.35
CA TRP A 82 18.16 -20.18 -11.34
C TRP A 82 19.44 -20.71 -11.97
N ARG A 83 19.35 -21.72 -12.85
CA ARG A 83 20.50 -22.29 -13.57
C ARG A 83 21.18 -21.26 -14.48
N THR A 84 20.43 -20.37 -15.12
CA THR A 84 20.99 -19.27 -15.92
C THR A 84 21.83 -18.32 -15.06
N CYS A 85 21.38 -18.00 -13.84
CA CYS A 85 22.10 -17.09 -12.95
C CYS A 85 23.22 -17.78 -12.14
N ASN A 86 23.15 -19.11 -11.95
CA ASN A 86 24.04 -19.87 -11.08
C ASN A 86 24.64 -21.04 -11.87
N SER A 87 25.80 -20.83 -12.50
CA SER A 87 26.47 -21.84 -13.34
C SER A 87 26.90 -23.10 -12.60
N GLN A 88 26.98 -23.05 -11.28
CA GLN A 88 27.29 -24.21 -10.41
C GLN A 88 26.03 -25.00 -9.99
N SER A 89 24.85 -24.59 -10.44
CA SER A 89 23.61 -25.30 -10.16
C SER A 89 23.62 -26.70 -10.79
N PRO A 90 23.04 -27.72 -10.14
CA PRO A 90 22.91 -29.04 -10.74
C PRO A 90 22.11 -28.98 -12.05
N GLU A 91 22.44 -29.87 -12.99
CA GLU A 91 21.65 -30.13 -14.19
C GLU A 91 20.22 -30.60 -13.83
N PRO A 92 19.26 -30.55 -14.76
CA PRO A 92 17.91 -31.10 -14.55
C PRO A 92 17.94 -32.55 -14.05
N PHE A 93 17.25 -32.83 -12.94
CA PHE A 93 17.16 -34.18 -12.41
C PHE A 93 16.24 -35.05 -13.28
N GLU A 94 16.60 -36.33 -13.48
CA GLU A 94 15.77 -37.28 -14.22
C GLU A 94 14.44 -37.56 -13.50
N LYS A 95 14.47 -37.58 -12.16
CA LYS A 95 13.29 -37.79 -11.32
C LYS A 95 12.66 -36.45 -10.94
N ILE A 96 11.35 -36.35 -11.19
CA ILE A 96 10.56 -35.14 -10.91
C ILE A 96 10.59 -34.82 -9.42
N ASP A 97 10.51 -35.83 -8.54
CA ASP A 97 10.53 -35.65 -7.09
C ASP A 97 11.85 -35.01 -6.60
N ASP A 98 12.98 -35.43 -7.17
CA ASP A 98 14.30 -34.85 -6.82
C ASP A 98 14.39 -33.39 -7.29
N GLU A 99 13.84 -33.07 -8.47
CA GLU A 99 13.75 -31.70 -9.00
C GLU A 99 12.79 -30.83 -8.17
N ASP A 100 11.67 -31.38 -7.67
CA ASP A 100 10.76 -30.67 -6.76
C ASP A 100 11.45 -30.34 -5.44
N VAL A 101 12.11 -31.32 -4.80
CA VAL A 101 12.87 -31.10 -3.55
C VAL A 101 13.96 -30.05 -3.74
N TRP A 102 14.67 -30.06 -4.87
CA TRP A 102 15.65 -29.03 -5.19
C TRP A 102 15.01 -27.64 -5.39
N ARG A 103 13.87 -27.55 -6.06
CA ARG A 103 13.11 -26.31 -6.23
C ARG A 103 12.60 -25.77 -4.89
N GLU A 104 12.11 -26.62 -3.99
CA GLU A 104 11.70 -26.22 -2.63
C GLU A 104 12.87 -25.60 -1.87
N ARG A 105 14.06 -26.22 -1.92
CA ARG A 105 15.27 -25.69 -1.27
C ARG A 105 15.69 -24.34 -1.85
N THR A 106 15.62 -24.22 -3.18
CA THR A 106 15.94 -22.99 -3.91
C THR A 106 14.98 -21.86 -3.55
N LEU A 107 13.68 -22.15 -3.52
CA LEU A 107 12.64 -21.20 -3.12
C LEU A 107 12.79 -20.81 -1.64
N SER A 108 13.13 -21.76 -0.77
CA SER A 108 13.43 -21.48 0.64
C SER A 108 14.63 -20.56 0.80
N LEU A 109 15.68 -20.75 -0.01
CA LEU A 109 16.86 -19.87 -0.02
C LEU A 109 16.50 -18.45 -0.49
N LEU A 110 15.73 -18.33 -1.58
CA LEU A 110 15.20 -17.05 -2.04
C LEU A 110 14.36 -16.36 -0.96
N SER A 111 13.49 -17.10 -0.29
CA SER A 111 12.65 -16.60 0.80
C SER A 111 13.48 -16.05 1.96
N LYS A 112 14.54 -16.75 2.38
CA LYS A 112 15.49 -16.27 3.40
C LYS A 112 16.19 -14.98 2.98
N GLY A 113 16.55 -14.86 1.70
CA GLY A 113 17.12 -13.65 1.14
C GLY A 113 16.16 -12.45 1.21
N HIS A 114 14.85 -12.70 1.09
CA HIS A 114 13.81 -11.68 1.21
C HIS A 114 13.26 -11.55 2.64
N THR A 115 14.18 -11.51 3.62
CA THR A 115 13.89 -11.13 5.00
C THR A 115 14.61 -9.83 5.34
N MET A 116 14.22 -9.15 6.43
CA MET A 116 14.93 -7.94 6.88
C MET A 116 16.44 -8.17 7.07
N GLY A 117 16.85 -9.32 7.61
CA GLY A 117 18.27 -9.67 7.76
C GLY A 117 18.92 -10.04 6.43
N GLY A 118 18.31 -10.94 5.65
CA GLY A 118 18.86 -11.37 4.35
C GLY A 118 19.05 -10.20 3.38
N MET A 119 18.10 -9.25 3.37
CA MET A 119 18.19 -8.07 2.52
C MET A 119 19.32 -7.14 2.93
N THR A 120 19.88 -7.21 4.14
CA THR A 120 21.09 -6.41 4.46
C THR A 120 22.37 -6.97 3.83
N GLU A 121 22.42 -8.29 3.63
CA GLU A 121 23.62 -9.00 3.16
C GLU A 121 23.69 -9.13 1.63
N ILE A 122 22.53 -9.06 0.97
CA ILE A 122 22.40 -9.18 -0.50
C ILE A 122 22.80 -7.87 -1.19
N THR A 123 23.54 -7.92 -2.29
CA THR A 123 23.78 -6.77 -3.17
C THR A 123 22.59 -6.57 -4.11
N PHE A 124 22.32 -5.32 -4.49
CA PHE A 124 21.21 -4.95 -5.36
C PHE A 124 21.74 -4.14 -6.54
N GLU A 125 21.40 -4.56 -7.75
CA GLU A 125 21.78 -3.86 -8.98
C GLU A 125 20.59 -3.82 -9.95
N GLY A 126 20.19 -2.62 -10.36
CA GLY A 126 19.20 -2.46 -11.44
C GLY A 126 19.84 -2.79 -12.79
N VAL A 127 19.28 -3.74 -13.53
CA VAL A 127 19.83 -4.20 -14.81
C VAL A 127 18.88 -3.91 -15.96
N GLU A 128 19.44 -3.69 -17.15
CA GLU A 128 18.63 -3.54 -18.36
C GLU A 128 18.03 -4.88 -18.78
N SER A 129 16.79 -4.83 -19.27
CA SER A 129 16.05 -5.98 -19.78
C SER A 129 15.29 -5.59 -21.03
N LYS A 130 15.25 -6.51 -21.99
CA LYS A 130 14.47 -6.34 -23.24
C LYS A 130 13.02 -6.82 -23.08
N TYR A 131 12.69 -7.43 -21.96
CA TYR A 131 11.44 -8.18 -21.76
C TYR A 131 10.61 -7.68 -20.57
N SER A 132 11.15 -6.76 -19.77
CA SER A 132 10.51 -6.28 -18.55
C SER A 132 10.70 -4.78 -18.40
N ASP A 133 9.72 -4.09 -17.82
CA ASP A 133 9.80 -2.64 -17.58
C ASP A 133 10.83 -2.29 -16.51
N PHE A 134 11.06 -3.22 -15.57
CA PHE A 134 12.09 -3.09 -14.55
C PHE A 134 12.69 -4.46 -14.22
N ALA A 135 14.01 -4.56 -14.31
CA ALA A 135 14.75 -5.75 -13.90
C ALA A 135 15.86 -5.38 -12.92
N PHE A 136 16.15 -6.30 -12.00
CA PHE A 136 17.22 -6.13 -11.03
C PHE A 136 17.79 -7.49 -10.62
N GLU A 137 19.04 -7.46 -10.22
CA GLU A 137 19.78 -8.62 -9.72
C GLU A 137 20.00 -8.48 -8.22
N LEU A 138 19.78 -9.60 -7.53
CA LEU A 138 20.09 -9.82 -6.13
C LEU A 138 21.23 -10.83 -6.08
N GLU A 139 22.35 -10.47 -5.47
CA GLU A 139 23.53 -11.35 -5.40
C GLU A 139 24.08 -11.42 -3.98
N CYS A 140 24.39 -12.62 -3.53
CA CYS A 140 25.16 -12.88 -2.32
C CYS A 140 26.10 -14.07 -2.56
N GLU A 141 26.91 -14.43 -1.56
CA GLU A 141 27.86 -15.54 -1.69
C GLU A 141 27.19 -16.87 -2.07
N ALA A 142 25.94 -17.07 -1.64
CA ALA A 142 25.22 -18.33 -1.85
C ALA A 142 24.48 -18.41 -3.19
N PHE A 143 24.05 -17.28 -3.75
CA PHE A 143 23.28 -17.28 -5.00
C PHE A 143 23.26 -15.92 -5.71
N LYS A 144 22.96 -15.98 -7.00
CA LYS A 144 22.57 -14.85 -7.83
C LYS A 144 21.16 -15.08 -8.37
N TRP A 145 20.30 -14.07 -8.28
CA TRP A 145 18.93 -14.13 -8.77
C TRP A 145 18.52 -12.85 -9.48
N ARG A 146 17.83 -12.98 -10.62
CA ARG A 146 17.33 -11.87 -11.42
C ARG A 146 15.81 -11.82 -11.38
N TRP A 147 15.27 -10.67 -10.99
CA TRP A 147 13.84 -10.36 -11.10
C TRP A 147 13.59 -9.59 -12.41
N GLU A 148 12.48 -9.91 -13.07
CA GLU A 148 12.03 -9.34 -14.33
C GLU A 148 10.56 -8.92 -14.16
N THR A 149 10.38 -7.70 -13.68
CA THR A 149 9.08 -7.20 -13.23
C THR A 149 8.39 -6.32 -14.29
N CYS A 150 7.06 -6.41 -14.36
CA CYS A 150 6.24 -5.62 -15.26
C CYS A 150 5.51 -4.51 -14.51
N PHE A 151 5.39 -3.34 -15.14
CA PHE A 151 4.69 -2.20 -14.61
C PHE A 151 3.17 -2.45 -14.63
N LEU A 152 2.51 -2.24 -13.49
CA LEU A 152 1.06 -2.49 -13.37
C LEU A 152 0.16 -1.39 -13.93
N GLY A 153 0.73 -0.29 -14.41
CA GLY A 153 -0.03 0.91 -14.76
C GLY A 153 -0.32 1.79 -13.55
N TYR A 154 -0.52 3.08 -13.79
CA TYR A 154 -0.63 4.09 -12.73
C TYR A 154 -1.87 3.89 -11.83
N GLN A 155 -3.02 3.54 -12.42
CA GLN A 155 -4.25 3.35 -11.65
C GLN A 155 -4.06 2.23 -10.61
N ARG A 156 -3.67 1.03 -11.05
CA ARG A 156 -3.45 -0.12 -10.16
C ARG A 156 -2.29 0.10 -9.20
N SER A 157 -1.22 0.74 -9.65
CA SER A 157 -0.10 1.16 -8.78
C SER A 157 -0.58 2.04 -7.63
N SER A 158 -1.43 3.03 -7.91
CA SER A 158 -1.95 3.93 -6.87
C SER A 158 -2.83 3.21 -5.84
N GLU A 159 -3.65 2.24 -6.27
CA GLU A 159 -4.46 1.42 -5.37
C GLU A 159 -3.59 0.54 -4.46
N ILE A 160 -2.54 -0.07 -5.04
CA ILE A 160 -1.58 -0.89 -4.30
C ILE A 160 -0.81 -0.03 -3.29
N ILE A 161 -0.23 1.09 -3.71
CA ILE A 161 0.50 2.00 -2.82
C ILE A 161 -0.41 2.50 -1.70
N SER A 162 -1.67 2.83 -2.02
CA SER A 162 -2.66 3.27 -1.04
C SER A 162 -2.90 2.20 0.04
N LYS A 163 -3.20 0.96 -0.37
CA LYS A 163 -3.51 -0.16 0.52
C LYS A 163 -2.28 -0.68 1.29
N HIS A 164 -1.14 -0.84 0.63
CA HIS A 164 0.04 -1.50 1.20
C HIS A 164 0.98 -0.54 1.94
N LEU A 165 0.91 0.77 1.68
CA LEU A 165 1.85 1.73 2.25
C LEU A 165 1.16 2.92 2.91
N ILE A 166 0.34 3.69 2.18
CA ILE A 166 -0.23 4.94 2.69
C ILE A 166 -1.14 4.72 3.90
N PHE A 167 -2.12 3.81 3.82
CA PHE A 167 -3.04 3.56 4.94
C PHE A 167 -2.35 2.97 6.19
N PRO A 168 -1.44 1.99 6.08
CA PRO A 168 -0.62 1.56 7.22
C PRO A 168 0.15 2.71 7.86
N LEU A 169 0.84 3.55 7.08
CA LEU A 169 1.61 4.68 7.59
C LEU A 169 0.73 5.75 8.26
N MET A 170 -0.45 6.02 7.70
CA MET A 170 -1.43 6.90 8.33
C MET A 170 -1.89 6.37 9.69
N SER A 171 -2.09 5.06 9.81
CA SER A 171 -2.49 4.41 11.05
C SER A 171 -1.36 4.46 12.09
N LEU A 172 -0.12 4.17 11.68
CA LEU A 172 1.04 4.30 12.55
C LEU A 172 1.24 5.74 13.04
N ASN A 173 1.13 6.73 12.15
CA ASN A 173 1.16 8.14 12.56
C ASN A 173 0.03 8.46 13.54
N HIS A 174 -1.19 7.97 13.29
CA HIS A 174 -2.30 8.16 14.21
C HIS A 174 -1.97 7.59 15.60
N LEU A 175 -1.36 6.40 15.68
CA LEU A 175 -0.90 5.81 16.93
C LEU A 175 0.12 6.73 17.63
N THR A 176 1.17 7.15 16.92
CA THR A 176 2.25 8.00 17.45
C THR A 176 1.73 9.30 18.07
N PHE A 177 0.76 9.95 17.41
CA PHE A 177 0.24 11.23 17.87
C PHE A 177 -0.95 11.14 18.84
N SER A 178 -1.53 9.95 19.01
CA SER A 178 -2.65 9.73 19.95
C SER A 178 -2.20 9.17 21.29
N SER A 179 -1.08 8.44 21.29
CA SER A 179 -0.49 7.93 22.51
C SER A 179 0.12 9.08 23.33
N ALA A 180 -0.06 9.03 24.64
CA ALA A 180 0.65 9.91 25.57
C ALA A 180 2.11 9.46 25.78
N GLN A 181 2.39 8.17 25.58
CA GLN A 181 3.73 7.56 25.66
C GLN A 181 4.36 7.47 24.28
N SER A 182 5.68 7.64 24.19
CA SER A 182 6.40 7.40 22.94
C SER A 182 6.27 5.94 22.53
N ILE A 183 6.18 5.66 21.24
CA ILE A 183 6.15 4.28 20.71
C ILE A 183 7.41 3.51 21.13
N SER A 184 8.54 4.20 21.26
CA SER A 184 9.81 3.63 21.73
C SER A 184 9.78 3.09 23.16
N ASP A 185 8.82 3.55 23.98
CA ASP A 185 8.77 3.24 25.41
C ASP A 185 7.75 2.13 25.71
N LEU A 186 6.97 1.70 24.71
CA LEU A 186 6.02 0.60 24.82
C LEU A 186 6.74 -0.74 24.73
N SER A 187 6.27 -1.73 25.49
CA SER A 187 6.70 -3.11 25.29
C SER A 187 6.14 -3.65 23.95
N ASP A 188 6.79 -4.66 23.38
CA ASP A 188 6.34 -5.26 22.12
C ASP A 188 4.88 -5.74 22.21
N ALA A 189 4.50 -6.37 23.33
CA ALA A 189 3.13 -6.83 23.57
C ALA A 189 2.11 -5.69 23.68
N ASP A 190 2.49 -4.56 24.30
CA ASP A 190 1.62 -3.38 24.39
C ASP A 190 1.49 -2.68 23.04
N LEU A 191 2.59 -2.64 22.26
CA LEU A 191 2.60 -2.10 20.91
C LEU A 191 1.72 -2.93 19.98
N GLU A 192 1.87 -4.25 19.98
CA GLU A 192 1.01 -5.18 19.24
C GLU A 192 -0.47 -4.96 19.59
N THR A 193 -0.81 -4.97 20.88
CA THR A 193 -2.19 -4.75 21.34
C THR A 193 -2.74 -3.39 20.88
N SER A 194 -1.91 -2.36 20.91
CA SER A 194 -2.28 -1.00 20.48
C SER A 194 -2.49 -0.92 18.97
N VAL A 195 -1.58 -1.51 18.18
CA VAL A 195 -1.69 -1.62 16.72
C VAL A 195 -2.92 -2.42 16.32
N ASP A 196 -3.19 -3.54 16.97
CA ASP A 196 -4.36 -4.39 16.73
C ASP A 196 -5.67 -3.65 16.98
N LYS A 197 -5.76 -2.98 18.13
CA LYS A 197 -6.95 -2.21 18.51
C LYS A 197 -7.20 -1.07 17.50
N LEU A 198 -6.14 -0.37 17.10
CA LEU A 198 -6.22 0.71 16.12
C LEU A 198 -6.63 0.16 14.75
N SER A 199 -6.01 -0.92 14.29
CA SER A 199 -6.25 -1.54 12.98
C SER A 199 -7.68 -2.07 12.85
N ARG A 200 -8.22 -2.71 13.90
CA ARG A 200 -9.63 -3.14 13.94
C ARG A 200 -10.60 -1.97 13.81
N THR A 201 -10.27 -0.84 14.43
CA THR A 201 -11.07 0.39 14.34
C THR A 201 -10.97 0.99 12.93
N ALA A 202 -9.76 1.14 12.41
CA ALA A 202 -9.47 1.66 11.08
C ALA A 202 -10.19 0.87 9.99
N ARG A 203 -10.17 -0.47 10.06
CA ARG A 203 -10.83 -1.35 9.08
C ARG A 203 -12.35 -1.16 9.02
N ARG A 204 -13.00 -0.88 10.16
CA ARG A 204 -14.47 -0.73 10.22
C ARG A 204 -14.94 0.61 9.68
N THR A 205 -14.15 1.66 9.86
CA THR A 205 -14.53 3.04 9.48
C THR A 205 -13.32 3.77 8.90
N ILE A 206 -12.87 3.33 7.73
CA ILE A 206 -11.62 3.83 7.12
C ILE A 206 -11.65 5.34 6.90
N ASP A 207 -12.77 5.87 6.39
CA ASP A 207 -12.92 7.31 6.12
C ASP A 207 -12.84 8.15 7.40
N ASN A 208 -13.53 7.70 8.46
CA ASN A 208 -13.47 8.38 9.76
C ASN A 208 -12.09 8.26 10.39
N HIS A 209 -11.39 7.13 10.24
CA HIS A 209 -10.04 6.96 10.74
C HIS A 209 -9.06 7.89 10.01
N ILE A 210 -9.12 7.97 8.68
CA ILE A 210 -8.32 8.90 7.86
C ILE A 210 -8.59 10.34 8.31
N LYS A 211 -9.86 10.72 8.40
CA LYS A 211 -10.27 12.05 8.85
C LYS A 211 -9.72 12.33 10.25
N ASN A 212 -9.89 11.43 11.21
CA ASN A 212 -9.45 11.61 12.59
C ASN A 212 -7.92 11.62 12.72
N ALA A 213 -7.20 10.87 11.90
CA ALA A 213 -5.74 10.83 11.88
C ALA A 213 -5.16 12.16 11.36
N ILE A 214 -5.64 12.63 10.22
CA ILE A 214 -5.09 13.83 9.54
C ILE A 214 -5.62 15.13 10.14
N SER A 215 -6.87 15.17 10.62
CA SER A 215 -7.46 16.40 11.16
C SER A 215 -6.86 16.86 12.50
N LYS A 216 -5.99 16.05 13.13
CA LYS A 216 -5.26 16.46 14.34
C LYS A 216 -4.28 17.59 14.00
N PRO A 217 -4.36 18.75 14.67
CA PRO A 217 -3.52 19.93 14.39
C PRO A 217 -2.03 19.60 14.30
N ARG A 218 -1.55 18.84 15.29
CA ARG A 218 -0.15 18.46 15.40
C ARG A 218 0.30 17.58 14.24
N VAL A 219 -0.54 16.67 13.77
CA VAL A 219 -0.25 15.81 12.61
C VAL A 219 -0.18 16.65 11.34
N ALA A 220 -1.24 17.42 11.05
CA ALA A 220 -1.32 18.24 9.86
C ALA A 220 -0.16 19.24 9.75
N THR A 221 0.17 19.93 10.84
CA THR A 221 1.27 20.90 10.85
C THR A 221 2.65 20.26 10.79
N SER A 222 2.82 19.04 11.34
CA SER A 222 4.05 18.26 11.21
C SER A 222 4.26 17.80 9.76
N ILE A 223 3.25 17.21 9.12
CA ILE A 223 3.30 16.80 7.72
C ILE A 223 3.65 18.00 6.85
N ARG A 224 2.95 19.13 7.00
CA ARG A 224 3.24 20.38 6.27
C ARG A 224 4.70 20.79 6.40
N ARG A 225 5.24 20.78 7.63
CA ARG A 225 6.63 21.20 7.89
C ARG A 225 7.63 20.25 7.23
N VAL A 226 7.42 18.94 7.35
CA VAL A 226 8.28 17.92 6.72
C VAL A 226 8.23 18.03 5.19
N THR A 227 7.05 18.18 4.60
CA THR A 227 6.89 18.43 3.16
C THR A 227 7.61 19.71 2.75
N ALA A 228 7.49 20.80 3.51
CA ALA A 228 8.20 22.04 3.24
C ALA A 228 9.73 21.87 3.27
N MET A 229 10.25 21.07 4.21
CA MET A 229 11.68 20.73 4.28
C MET A 229 12.14 19.94 3.05
N PHE A 230 11.39 18.92 2.61
CA PHE A 230 11.73 18.14 1.42
C PHE A 230 11.64 18.94 0.11
N ASN A 231 10.88 20.04 0.11
CA ASN A 231 10.76 20.95 -1.03
C ASN A 231 11.61 22.23 -0.86
N PHE A 232 12.55 22.25 0.10
CA PHE A 232 13.48 23.36 0.35
C PHE A 232 12.80 24.73 0.53
N ILE A 233 11.61 24.75 1.13
CA ILE A 233 10.91 26.01 1.44
C ILE A 233 11.63 26.66 2.65
N PRO A 234 12.16 27.89 2.52
CA PRO A 234 12.99 28.50 3.55
C PRO A 234 12.21 28.90 4.81
N ASP A 235 10.95 29.33 4.66
CA ASP A 235 10.09 29.70 5.77
C ASP A 235 9.30 28.49 6.30
N LEU A 236 9.85 27.86 7.34
CA LEU A 236 9.26 26.70 7.99
C LEU A 236 8.33 27.13 9.13
N LYS A 237 7.03 27.21 8.84
CA LYS A 237 5.99 27.46 9.86
C LYS A 237 6.08 26.46 11.03
N PRO A 238 5.89 26.89 12.30
CA PRO A 238 6.00 26.03 13.47
C PRO A 238 4.92 24.93 13.49
N ILE A 239 5.20 23.87 14.24
CA ILE A 239 4.24 22.80 14.55
C ILE A 239 3.33 23.31 15.68
N THR A 240 2.01 23.27 15.49
CA THR A 240 1.05 23.75 16.49
C THR A 240 0.08 22.63 16.88
N SER A 241 -0.20 22.53 18.18
CA SER A 241 -1.17 21.58 18.73
C SER A 241 -2.58 22.15 18.82
N ILE A 242 -2.70 23.47 18.76
CA ILE A 242 -3.96 24.21 18.87
C ILE A 242 -4.30 24.75 17.47
N VAL A 243 -5.51 24.47 16.99
CA VAL A 243 -6.05 25.14 15.81
C VAL A 243 -6.79 26.38 16.27
N GLU A 244 -6.31 27.54 15.83
CA GLU A 244 -7.07 28.77 15.92
C GLU A 244 -8.31 28.61 15.03
N LYS A 245 -9.49 28.84 15.60
CA LYS A 245 -10.74 28.82 14.84
C LYS A 245 -10.80 30.13 14.06
N PRO A 246 -10.69 30.12 12.72
CA PRO A 246 -10.81 31.36 11.96
C PRO A 246 -12.19 31.96 12.21
N LEU A 247 -12.24 33.27 12.47
CA LEU A 247 -13.49 34.02 12.51
C LEU A 247 -14.00 34.13 11.07
N LEU A 248 -14.92 33.24 10.69
CA LEU A 248 -15.60 33.27 9.40
C LEU A 248 -16.76 34.29 9.44
N GLU A 249 -16.47 35.50 9.88
CA GLU A 249 -17.40 36.61 9.75
C GLU A 249 -17.26 37.09 8.31
N VAL A 250 -18.31 36.88 7.50
CA VAL A 250 -18.43 37.57 6.22
C VAL A 250 -18.46 39.04 6.60
N GLU A 251 -17.41 39.77 6.24
CA GLU A 251 -17.36 41.22 6.36
C GLU A 251 -18.63 41.72 5.70
N LYS A 252 -19.61 42.07 6.53
CA LYS A 252 -20.85 42.65 6.05
C LYS A 252 -20.38 43.98 5.51
N LEU A 253 -20.21 44.05 4.19
CA LEU A 253 -20.14 45.33 3.51
C LEU A 253 -21.39 46.05 4.00
N ASP A 254 -21.18 47.04 4.86
CA ASP A 254 -22.20 48.03 5.12
C ASP A 254 -22.54 48.55 3.74
N VAL A 255 -23.66 48.04 3.21
CA VAL A 255 -24.30 48.64 2.06
C VAL A 255 -24.61 50.01 2.62
N VAL A 256 -23.72 50.95 2.31
CA VAL A 256 -23.97 52.37 2.50
C VAL A 256 -25.30 52.55 1.82
N GLU A 257 -26.37 52.64 2.61
CA GLU A 257 -27.65 53.06 2.14
C GLU A 257 -27.37 54.46 1.61
N VAL A 258 -27.06 54.53 0.32
CA VAL A 258 -27.10 55.76 -0.44
C VAL A 258 -28.56 56.14 -0.35
N HIS A 259 -28.88 56.95 0.67
CA HIS A 259 -30.17 57.57 0.86
C HIS A 259 -30.53 58.21 -0.48
N LYS A 260 -31.37 57.51 -1.25
CA LYS A 260 -32.04 58.07 -2.41
C LYS A 260 -33.13 59.01 -1.89
N SER A 261 -32.71 60.14 -1.34
CA SER A 261 -33.52 61.34 -1.40
C SER A 261 -33.51 61.80 -2.85
N HIS A 262 -34.49 61.35 -3.64
CA HIS A 262 -35.20 62.16 -4.63
C HIS A 262 -36.16 61.25 -5.41
N SER A 263 -37.43 61.35 -5.03
CA SER A 263 -38.57 61.07 -5.86
C SER A 263 -38.58 61.98 -7.10
N PRO A 264 -38.58 61.45 -8.33
CA PRO A 264 -39.03 62.18 -9.50
C PRO A 264 -40.54 61.97 -9.70
N PRO A 265 -41.28 62.98 -10.19
CA PRO A 265 -42.72 62.90 -10.41
C PRO A 265 -43.08 61.98 -11.59
N PRO A 266 -44.34 61.52 -11.68
CA PRO A 266 -44.79 60.63 -12.73
C PRO A 266 -44.88 61.38 -14.05
N ARG A 267 -44.06 61.00 -15.05
CA ARG A 267 -44.22 61.49 -16.42
C ARG A 267 -44.76 60.36 -17.31
N GLN A 268 -45.95 60.64 -17.83
CA GLN A 268 -46.70 59.90 -18.82
C GLN A 268 -45.95 59.81 -20.16
N GLN A 269 -46.16 58.68 -20.85
CA GLN A 269 -46.11 58.47 -22.30
C GLN A 269 -44.71 58.63 -22.95
N GLU A 270 -44.29 57.91 -23.99
CA GLU A 270 -44.99 57.34 -25.14
C GLU A 270 -44.33 56.03 -25.60
N ALA A 271 -45.12 55.27 -26.36
CA ALA A 271 -44.70 54.13 -27.15
C ALA A 271 -43.53 54.47 -28.07
N ASN A 272 -42.50 53.62 -28.09
CA ASN A 272 -41.77 53.43 -29.33
C ASN A 272 -41.22 52.01 -29.46
N SER A 273 -41.42 51.51 -30.66
CA SER A 273 -41.30 50.14 -31.13
C SER A 273 -39.86 49.73 -31.48
N SER A 274 -39.63 48.41 -31.34
CA SER A 274 -38.67 47.56 -32.10
C SER A 274 -37.22 47.40 -31.58
N PRO A 275 -36.47 46.34 -31.95
CA PRO A 275 -36.88 45.04 -32.50
C PRO A 275 -36.43 43.83 -31.65
N ARG A 276 -37.21 42.76 -31.83
CA ARG A 276 -37.03 41.36 -31.44
C ARG A 276 -35.59 40.85 -31.65
N ARG A 277 -34.84 40.63 -30.56
CA ARG A 277 -33.63 39.79 -30.55
C ARG A 277 -34.01 38.34 -30.26
N GLU A 278 -33.61 37.48 -31.18
CA GLU A 278 -33.82 36.04 -31.17
C GLU A 278 -33.23 35.38 -29.94
N LYS A 279 -34.07 34.59 -29.26
CA LYS A 279 -33.64 33.65 -28.22
C LYS A 279 -33.00 32.45 -28.91
N TYR A 280 -31.68 32.34 -28.79
CA TYR A 280 -31.00 31.06 -28.96
C TYR A 280 -31.32 30.18 -27.75
N SER A 281 -32.26 29.26 -27.92
CA SER A 281 -32.49 28.13 -27.02
C SER A 281 -31.40 27.07 -27.28
N PRO A 282 -30.67 26.59 -26.26
CA PRO A 282 -29.81 25.42 -26.43
C PRO A 282 -30.69 24.18 -26.63
N LYS A 283 -30.46 23.48 -27.75
CA LYS A 283 -31.09 22.20 -28.09
C LYS A 283 -30.86 21.19 -26.96
N LYS A 284 -31.95 20.83 -26.29
CA LYS A 284 -32.04 19.66 -25.40
C LYS A 284 -31.99 18.42 -26.29
N ILE A 285 -30.89 17.66 -26.21
CA ILE A 285 -30.75 16.37 -26.87
C ILE A 285 -31.72 15.40 -26.19
N GLU A 286 -32.78 15.03 -26.91
CA GLU A 286 -33.65 13.91 -26.56
C GLU A 286 -32.87 12.60 -26.69
N GLN A 287 -32.47 12.03 -25.56
CA GLN A 287 -32.17 10.61 -25.48
C GLN A 287 -33.50 9.84 -25.50
N LYS A 288 -33.74 9.20 -26.64
CA LYS A 288 -34.75 8.16 -26.87
C LYS A 288 -34.56 7.04 -25.83
N ARG A 289 -35.34 7.08 -24.75
CA ARG A 289 -35.51 5.96 -23.82
C ARG A 289 -36.38 4.91 -24.50
N GLU A 290 -35.78 3.75 -24.75
CA GLU A 290 -36.50 2.57 -25.19
C GLU A 290 -37.39 2.03 -24.06
N ARG A 291 -38.50 1.44 -24.51
CA ARG A 291 -39.64 0.94 -23.74
C ARG A 291 -39.20 -0.08 -22.68
N SER A 292 -39.53 0.23 -21.42
CA SER A 292 -39.69 -0.77 -20.37
C SER A 292 -40.95 -1.58 -20.63
N VAL A 293 -40.80 -2.90 -20.79
CA VAL A 293 -41.88 -3.88 -20.77
C VAL A 293 -42.19 -4.20 -19.31
N ASP A 294 -43.45 -4.02 -18.92
CA ASP A 294 -44.04 -4.50 -17.68
C ASP A 294 -43.96 -6.04 -17.61
N ILE A 295 -43.28 -6.56 -16.59
CA ILE A 295 -43.48 -7.94 -16.13
C ILE A 295 -43.75 -7.88 -14.63
N LYS A 296 -45.04 -7.99 -14.29
CA LYS A 296 -45.53 -8.43 -12.98
C LYS A 296 -45.10 -9.89 -12.79
N GLY A 297 -44.34 -10.16 -11.73
CA GLY A 297 -44.03 -11.51 -11.28
C GLY A 297 -43.89 -11.52 -9.77
N ALA A 298 -44.91 -12.04 -9.09
CA ALA A 298 -44.90 -12.33 -7.66
C ALA A 298 -43.82 -13.37 -7.34
N GLN A 299 -43.09 -13.18 -6.25
CA GLN A 299 -42.35 -14.26 -5.58
C GLN A 299 -42.83 -14.39 -4.13
N PRO A 300 -43.17 -15.61 -3.70
CA PRO A 300 -43.26 -15.97 -2.29
C PRO A 300 -41.91 -16.47 -1.75
N ASP A 301 -41.76 -16.30 -0.45
CA ASP A 301 -40.71 -16.85 0.40
C ASP A 301 -40.62 -18.39 0.28
N SER A 302 -39.40 -18.93 0.27
CA SER A 302 -39.10 -20.23 0.89
C SER A 302 -37.61 -20.39 1.13
N GLU A 303 -37.27 -20.59 2.41
CA GLU A 303 -36.08 -21.29 2.88
C GLU A 303 -36.04 -22.71 2.27
N THR A 304 -34.86 -23.28 2.02
CA THR A 304 -34.35 -24.59 2.52
C THR A 304 -32.97 -24.89 1.89
N GLU A 305 -32.08 -25.44 2.71
CA GLU A 305 -30.78 -26.05 2.39
C GLU A 305 -30.89 -27.28 1.44
N SER A 306 -29.87 -27.55 0.61
CA SER A 306 -29.28 -28.91 0.42
C SER A 306 -28.27 -28.97 -0.74
N ASP A 307 -27.18 -29.68 -0.46
CA ASP A 307 -26.18 -30.31 -1.35
C ASP A 307 -26.77 -31.04 -2.58
N ASN A 308 -26.09 -30.91 -3.74
CA ASN A 308 -25.46 -32.01 -4.49
C ASN A 308 -24.94 -31.57 -5.88
N GLU A 309 -23.73 -32.04 -6.25
CA GLU A 309 -23.19 -32.04 -7.62
C GLU A 309 -23.87 -33.13 -8.52
N PRO A 310 -23.34 -33.49 -9.73
CA PRO A 310 -23.43 -32.75 -11.00
C PRO A 310 -24.02 -33.63 -12.13
N ALA A 311 -24.44 -33.03 -13.26
CA ALA A 311 -24.34 -33.66 -14.61
C ALA A 311 -24.89 -32.77 -15.76
N ASP A 312 -24.02 -32.63 -16.75
CA ASP A 312 -24.23 -32.75 -18.20
C ASP A 312 -25.19 -31.88 -19.04
N THR A 313 -24.50 -31.17 -19.95
CA THR A 313 -24.77 -30.97 -21.39
C THR A 313 -26.01 -30.21 -21.83
N LYS A 314 -25.78 -29.09 -22.54
CA LYS A 314 -26.38 -28.89 -23.87
C LYS A 314 -25.58 -27.92 -24.73
N LYS A 315 -25.37 -28.39 -25.96
CA LYS A 315 -24.70 -27.76 -27.10
C LYS A 315 -25.44 -26.50 -27.55
N THR A 316 -24.68 -25.46 -27.91
CA THR A 316 -25.13 -24.47 -28.89
C THR A 316 -24.05 -24.30 -29.94
N ILE A 317 -24.37 -24.77 -31.15
CA ILE A 317 -23.61 -24.57 -32.38
C ILE A 317 -23.93 -23.16 -32.88
N GLY A 318 -22.90 -22.36 -33.11
CA GLY A 318 -23.01 -21.04 -33.73
C GLY A 318 -21.77 -20.75 -34.55
N ALA A 319 -21.75 -21.23 -35.79
CA ALA A 319 -20.83 -20.77 -36.82
C ALA A 319 -21.36 -19.45 -37.39
N SER A 320 -20.47 -18.50 -37.74
CA SER A 320 -20.49 -17.76 -39.03
C SER A 320 -19.81 -16.38 -38.97
N ILE A 321 -18.69 -16.29 -39.72
CA ILE A 321 -18.36 -15.24 -40.72
C ILE A 321 -17.85 -13.86 -40.26
N LEU A 322 -16.56 -13.66 -40.56
CA LEU A 322 -15.89 -12.56 -41.27
C LEU A 322 -16.43 -11.12 -41.14
N ALA A 323 -15.58 -10.22 -40.63
CA ALA A 323 -15.31 -8.90 -41.23
C ALA A 323 -14.08 -8.26 -40.56
N GLY A 324 -13.03 -8.00 -41.34
CA GLY A 324 -11.98 -7.03 -40.98
C GLY A 324 -12.51 -5.59 -41.10
N PRO A 325 -11.78 -4.59 -40.56
CA PRO A 325 -11.00 -3.78 -41.49
C PRO A 325 -9.68 -3.20 -40.93
N GLN A 326 -8.75 -3.09 -41.88
CA GLN A 326 -7.84 -1.98 -42.19
C GLN A 326 -7.01 -1.28 -41.10
N ARG A 327 -5.70 -1.45 -41.31
CA ARG A 327 -4.59 -0.55 -40.99
C ARG A 327 -4.96 0.93 -41.10
N ILE A 328 -4.69 1.67 -40.03
CA ILE A 328 -4.43 3.11 -40.08
C ILE A 328 -2.95 3.29 -39.77
N SER A 329 -2.23 3.77 -40.78
CA SER A 329 -0.90 4.34 -40.70
C SER A 329 -0.99 5.71 -40.06
N GLU A 330 -0.28 5.94 -38.96
CA GLU A 330 -0.01 7.30 -38.49
C GLU A 330 1.50 7.56 -38.37
N GLN A 331 1.82 8.72 -38.91
CA GLN A 331 3.13 9.34 -39.10
C GLN A 331 3.66 9.96 -37.79
N SER A 332 4.88 10.48 -37.93
CA SER A 332 5.58 11.45 -37.07
C SER A 332 6.48 10.80 -36.01
N SER A 333 7.70 11.25 -35.74
CA SER A 333 8.43 12.46 -36.12
C SER A 333 9.92 12.20 -35.84
N SER A 334 10.78 12.32 -36.85
CA SER A 334 12.23 12.29 -36.66
C SER A 334 12.72 13.70 -36.33
N ASN A 335 12.90 13.98 -35.05
CA ASN A 335 13.55 15.21 -34.59
C ASN A 335 15.05 15.14 -34.84
N GLY A 336 15.56 16.16 -35.53
CA GLY A 336 16.98 16.36 -35.81
C GLY A 336 17.78 16.68 -34.55
N ILE A 337 18.90 15.99 -34.42
CA ILE A 337 19.92 16.20 -33.40
C ILE A 337 20.83 17.34 -33.89
N SER A 338 20.72 18.51 -33.27
CA SER A 338 21.74 19.56 -33.37
C SER A 338 22.74 19.43 -32.23
N LYS A 339 24.01 19.55 -32.59
CA LYS A 339 25.21 19.45 -31.75
C LYS A 339 25.55 20.78 -31.06
N ASP A 340 26.45 20.65 -30.09
CA ASP A 340 27.37 21.67 -29.52
C ASP A 340 26.92 22.46 -28.26
N PRO A 341 27.86 23.00 -27.46
CA PRO A 341 28.89 22.24 -26.74
C PRO A 341 29.03 22.68 -25.27
N THR A 342 29.68 21.83 -24.48
CA THR A 342 30.02 21.98 -23.05
C THR A 342 31.11 23.03 -22.82
N PRO A 343 31.04 23.84 -21.73
CA PRO A 343 32.19 24.64 -21.28
C PRO A 343 33.09 23.87 -20.28
N PRO A 344 34.39 24.21 -20.18
CA PRO A 344 35.37 23.48 -19.38
C PRO A 344 35.38 23.88 -17.90
N PRO A 345 35.82 22.99 -16.97
CA PRO A 345 36.01 23.36 -15.57
C PRO A 345 37.39 24.02 -15.33
N VAL A 346 37.35 25.14 -14.61
CA VAL A 346 38.52 25.89 -14.15
C VAL A 346 39.10 25.26 -12.87
N PHE A 347 40.42 25.27 -12.82
CA PHE A 347 41.35 24.76 -11.82
C PHE A 347 41.21 25.34 -10.40
N THR A 348 41.68 24.52 -9.45
CA THR A 348 42.41 24.85 -8.19
C THR A 348 41.72 25.71 -7.13
N GLN A 349 41.63 25.16 -5.92
CA GLN A 349 42.49 25.63 -4.83
C GLN A 349 42.66 24.61 -3.71
N LYS A 350 43.94 24.38 -3.41
CA LYS A 350 44.50 23.57 -2.34
C LYS A 350 44.80 24.55 -1.21
N SER A 351 44.13 24.43 -0.06
CA SER A 351 44.56 25.11 1.17
C SER A 351 44.75 24.08 2.28
N ARG A 352 46.00 24.07 2.74
CA ARG A 352 46.55 23.34 3.87
C ARG A 352 46.69 24.34 5.02
N SER A 353 46.79 23.83 6.25
CA SER A 353 46.90 24.52 7.55
C SER A 353 45.53 24.75 8.22
N ARG A 354 45.36 24.61 9.53
CA ARG A 354 46.34 24.64 10.63
C ARG A 354 45.69 23.98 11.86
N SER A 355 46.46 23.17 12.56
CA SER A 355 46.20 22.70 13.92
C SER A 355 46.09 23.89 14.89
N VAL A 356 45.02 23.93 15.69
CA VAL A 356 45.04 24.65 16.98
C VAL A 356 44.27 23.82 18.00
N SER A 357 45.04 23.26 18.93
CA SER A 357 44.59 22.71 20.20
C SER A 357 43.95 23.83 21.02
N ASN A 358 42.77 23.60 21.59
CA ASN A 358 42.34 24.34 22.78
C ASN A 358 41.59 23.41 23.73
N ALA A 359 42.18 23.28 24.92
CA ALA A 359 41.60 22.73 26.13
C ALA A 359 40.72 23.79 26.81
N GLU A 360 40.03 23.37 27.88
CA GLU A 360 39.16 24.15 28.79
C GLU A 360 37.77 24.53 28.22
N ALA A 361 36.64 24.40 28.93
CA ALA A 361 36.35 23.99 30.30
C ALA A 361 34.89 23.50 30.36
N SER A 362 34.61 22.56 31.27
CA SER A 362 33.27 22.06 31.57
C SER A 362 32.48 23.01 32.47
N PRO A 363 31.13 22.99 32.42
CA PRO A 363 30.29 23.30 33.57
C PRO A 363 29.64 22.05 34.16
N LEU A 364 29.81 21.95 35.48
CA LEU A 364 29.33 20.95 36.43
C LEU A 364 27.83 20.64 36.28
N ARG A 365 27.47 19.34 36.27
CA ARG A 365 26.09 18.87 36.46
C ARG A 365 25.88 18.31 37.87
N PRO A 366 24.71 18.52 38.51
CA PRO A 366 24.48 18.12 39.90
C PRO A 366 24.33 16.61 40.07
N ALA A 367 24.98 16.08 41.11
CA ALA A 367 24.93 14.69 41.53
C ALA A 367 23.51 14.26 41.97
N LYS A 368 23.01 13.17 41.39
CA LYS A 368 21.82 12.47 41.88
C LYS A 368 22.17 11.09 42.47
N LYS A 369 21.83 11.01 43.75
CA LYS A 369 21.78 9.92 44.72
C LYS A 369 21.70 8.48 44.16
N THR A 370 22.63 7.68 44.66
CA THR A 370 22.69 6.21 44.64
C THR A 370 21.49 5.56 45.35
N LYS A 371 20.96 4.49 44.75
CA LYS A 371 20.03 3.54 45.38
C LYS A 371 20.75 2.20 45.61
N PRO A 372 20.37 1.45 46.66
CA PRO A 372 21.16 0.34 47.18
C PRO A 372 21.00 -0.98 46.39
N THR A 373 22.11 -1.69 46.36
CA THR A 373 22.36 -3.06 45.91
C THR A 373 21.44 -4.06 46.62
N VAL A 374 20.71 -4.88 45.85
CA VAL A 374 19.99 -6.05 46.37
C VAL A 374 20.79 -7.31 46.04
N LYS A 375 20.85 -8.19 47.03
CA LYS A 375 21.72 -9.36 47.16
C LYS A 375 21.36 -10.50 46.20
N SER A 376 22.44 -11.17 45.80
CA SER A 376 22.49 -12.53 45.25
C SER A 376 22.05 -13.58 46.29
N SER A 377 21.30 -14.59 45.84
CA SER A 377 20.97 -15.88 46.47
C SER A 377 20.44 -16.76 45.33
N SER A 378 21.24 -17.58 44.65
CA SER A 378 21.73 -18.93 44.99
C SER A 378 20.66 -19.93 45.42
N ASP A 379 20.73 -21.08 44.73
CA ASP A 379 20.20 -22.43 45.00
C ASP A 379 18.71 -22.71 44.71
N ASN A 380 18.41 -23.49 43.66
CA ASN A 380 18.38 -24.96 43.79
C ASN A 380 18.14 -25.72 42.47
N ASP A 381 18.80 -26.87 42.39
CA ASP A 381 18.73 -27.94 41.38
C ASP A 381 17.32 -28.56 41.18
N SER A 382 17.06 -29.10 39.98
CA SER A 382 16.82 -30.54 39.77
C SER A 382 16.01 -30.84 38.50
N ASP A 383 16.71 -31.35 37.50
CA ASP A 383 16.44 -32.56 36.70
C ASP A 383 15.03 -33.14 36.45
N GLN A 384 14.90 -33.58 35.18
CA GLN A 384 14.22 -34.76 34.64
C GLN A 384 12.72 -34.77 34.27
N ASN A 385 12.51 -34.89 32.96
CA ASN A 385 11.80 -35.99 32.27
C ASN A 385 10.56 -36.60 32.97
N THR A 386 9.39 -36.48 32.34
CA THR A 386 8.55 -37.65 32.02
C THR A 386 7.44 -37.33 31.01
N LYS A 387 7.29 -38.25 30.07
CA LYS A 387 6.20 -38.37 29.10
C LYS A 387 4.88 -38.76 29.80
N LYS A 388 3.77 -38.48 29.11
CA LYS A 388 2.56 -39.34 28.97
C LYS A 388 1.49 -39.31 30.09
N SER A 389 0.33 -38.70 29.79
CA SER A 389 -1.05 -39.25 29.96
C SER A 389 -2.05 -38.07 29.83
N ARG A 390 -2.89 -37.97 28.80
CA ARG A 390 -4.20 -38.63 28.58
C ARG A 390 -5.18 -38.56 29.77
N SER A 391 -6.42 -38.13 29.45
CA SER A 391 -7.68 -38.13 30.23
C SER A 391 -7.66 -37.28 31.52
N GLY A 392 -8.65 -36.45 31.85
CA GLY A 392 -10.09 -36.60 31.65
C GLY A 392 -10.73 -36.71 33.04
N SER A 393 -11.76 -35.89 33.30
CA SER A 393 -12.72 -35.90 34.42
C SER A 393 -12.36 -35.19 35.75
N ALA A 394 -13.07 -34.08 35.95
CA ALA A 394 -13.97 -33.75 37.07
C ALA A 394 -13.53 -34.00 38.54
N ALA A 395 -13.42 -32.91 39.31
CA ALA A 395 -14.26 -32.59 40.49
C ALA A 395 -13.70 -31.34 41.20
N ALA A 396 -14.50 -30.27 41.29
CA ALA A 396 -15.14 -29.79 42.52
C ALA A 396 -14.22 -28.90 43.40
N GLY A 397 -14.39 -27.58 43.26
CA GLY A 397 -13.81 -26.56 44.13
C GLY A 397 -14.68 -25.31 44.13
N SER A 398 -15.51 -25.20 45.16
CA SER A 398 -16.43 -24.12 45.48
C SER A 398 -15.81 -22.72 45.51
N GLY A 399 -16.47 -21.73 44.91
CA GLY A 399 -16.09 -20.32 45.05
C GLY A 399 -17.12 -19.37 44.45
N ALA A 400 -18.21 -19.12 45.16
CA ALA A 400 -19.26 -18.18 44.78
C ALA A 400 -18.79 -16.71 44.82
N ARG A 401 -18.95 -15.96 43.72
CA ARG A 401 -19.27 -14.51 43.78
C ARG A 401 -20.26 -14.13 42.66
N ARG A 402 -21.46 -13.77 43.11
CA ARG A 402 -22.59 -13.20 42.36
C ARG A 402 -22.35 -11.73 42.04
N GLY A 403 -22.90 -11.28 40.91
CA GLY A 403 -23.16 -9.88 40.57
C GLY A 403 -22.78 -9.58 39.11
N THR A 404 -23.59 -9.02 38.21
CA THR A 404 -24.94 -8.46 38.28
C THR A 404 -25.45 -8.44 36.83
N ARG A 405 -26.50 -9.21 36.50
CA ARG A 405 -27.11 -9.19 35.16
C ARG A 405 -28.02 -7.99 35.02
N GLN A 406 -27.72 -7.10 34.07
CA GLN A 406 -28.58 -5.98 33.69
C GLN A 406 -29.85 -6.50 32.97
N PRO A 407 -31.03 -5.91 33.21
CA PRO A 407 -32.30 -6.39 32.69
C PRO A 407 -32.56 -6.02 31.23
N ILE A 408 -33.15 -6.99 30.53
CA ILE A 408 -33.66 -6.92 29.15
C ILE A 408 -34.79 -5.89 29.08
N LYS A 409 -34.61 -4.80 28.32
CA LYS A 409 -35.69 -3.92 27.90
C LYS A 409 -36.41 -4.52 26.69
N ARG A 410 -37.48 -5.26 26.93
CA ARG A 410 -38.55 -5.49 25.95
C ARG A 410 -39.42 -4.25 25.90
N GLY A 411 -39.24 -3.43 24.87
CA GLY A 411 -40.12 -2.30 24.55
C GLY A 411 -40.98 -2.63 23.34
N GLY A 412 -42.16 -3.20 23.58
CA GLY A 412 -43.22 -3.20 22.58
C GLY A 412 -43.91 -1.84 22.58
N LYS A 413 -44.13 -1.27 21.38
CA LYS A 413 -45.20 -0.30 21.19
C LYS A 413 -45.75 -0.44 19.78
N ARG A 414 -46.94 -1.05 19.72
CA ARG A 414 -47.89 -0.92 18.61
C ARG A 414 -48.33 0.55 18.55
N PHE A 415 -48.42 1.10 17.35
CA PHE A 415 -49.61 1.78 16.82
C PHE A 415 -49.51 1.76 15.29
#